data_AF-A0AAV1YGD6-F1
#
_entry.id   AF-A0AAV1YGD6-F1
#
_cell.length_a   1.000
_cell.length_b   1.000
_cell.length_c   1.000
_cell.angle_alpha   90.00
_cell.angle_beta   90.00
_cell.angle_gamma   90.00
#
_symmetry.space_group_name_H-M   'P 1'
#
loop_
_entity.id
_entity.type
_entity.pdbx_description
1 polymer ?
#
loop_
_entity_poly.entity_id
_entity_poly.type
_entity_poly.pdbx_seq_one_letter_code
_entity_poly.pdbx_strand_id
1 'polypeptide(L)'
;MVAVGIKYGKYCGVGYSGCPNEKPCDDLDACCMAHDNCVGKFGMTNVKCHVKLKNCLTKVQKSGKVGFSQECPYSTAAPTMIRGMDLAIMLSQLGNHGDDL
;
A
#
# COMPACT_ATOMS: atom_id res chain seq x y z
N MET A 1 4.34 12.24 13.73
CA MET A 1 3.14 12.56 12.92
C MET A 1 2.81 11.36 12.05
N VAL A 2 1.56 10.91 12.02
CA VAL A 2 1.08 9.94 11.02
C VAL A 2 0.81 10.74 9.75
N ALA A 3 1.50 10.44 8.65
CA ALA A 3 1.25 11.11 7.38
C ALA A 3 -0.06 10.58 6.78
N VAL A 4 -1.18 11.21 7.13
CA VAL A 4 -2.46 11.00 6.44
C VAL A 4 -2.28 11.50 5.00
N GLY A 5 -2.42 10.60 4.03
CA GLY A 5 -2.28 10.94 2.61
C GLY A 5 -0.86 10.87 2.04
N ILE A 6 0.00 9.98 2.53
CA ILE A 6 1.31 9.73 1.91
C ILE A 6 1.16 9.40 0.42
N LYS A 7 1.94 10.10 -0.41
CA LYS A 7 2.19 9.75 -1.81
C LYS A 7 3.66 9.41 -1.95
N TYR A 8 3.94 8.24 -2.48
CA TYR A 8 5.30 7.75 -2.62
C TYR A 8 5.44 7.05 -3.97
N GLY A 9 6.54 7.34 -4.66
CA GLY A 9 6.78 6.80 -5.99
C GLY A 9 5.65 7.22 -6.94
N LYS A 10 5.20 6.29 -7.77
CA LYS A 10 4.12 6.48 -8.73
C LYS A 10 2.80 5.81 -8.32
N TYR A 11 2.85 4.85 -7.40
CA TYR A 11 1.72 3.95 -7.11
C TYR A 11 1.30 3.95 -5.65
N CYS A 12 2.14 4.38 -4.71
CA CYS A 12 1.74 4.31 -3.31
C CYS A 12 0.95 5.55 -2.87
N GLY A 13 -0.37 5.41 -2.74
CA GLY A 13 -1.23 6.39 -2.07
C GLY A 13 -2.72 6.08 -2.26
N VAL A 14 -3.56 6.55 -1.36
CA VAL A 14 -5.01 6.35 -1.48
C VAL A 14 -5.54 7.17 -2.67
N GLY A 15 -6.15 6.49 -3.64
CA GLY A 15 -6.64 7.13 -4.88
C GLY A 15 -5.52 7.68 -5.76
N TYR A 16 -4.29 7.19 -5.60
CA TYR A 16 -3.11 7.61 -6.36
C TYR A 16 -2.50 6.37 -7.01
N SER A 17 -2.33 6.40 -8.32
CA SER A 17 -1.76 5.29 -9.10
C SER A 17 -1.00 5.81 -10.33
N GLY A 18 -0.11 5.00 -10.87
CA GLY A 18 0.73 5.36 -12.01
C GLY A 18 0.02 5.17 -13.36
N CYS A 19 0.58 5.78 -14.40
CA CYS A 19 0.10 5.62 -15.77
C CYS A 19 0.41 4.21 -16.31
N PRO A 20 -0.31 3.74 -17.35
CA PRO A 20 0.02 2.50 -18.04
C PRO A 20 1.48 2.48 -18.51
N ASN A 21 2.15 1.34 -18.33
CA ASN A 21 3.55 1.08 -18.71
C ASN A 21 4.63 1.86 -17.93
N GLU A 22 4.26 2.68 -16.95
CA GLU A 22 5.24 3.26 -16.05
C GLU A 22 5.88 2.17 -15.17
N LYS A 23 7.20 2.25 -14.97
CA LYS A 23 7.89 1.37 -14.05
C LYS A 23 7.83 1.94 -12.63
N PRO A 24 7.67 1.10 -11.59
CA PRO A 24 7.73 1.55 -10.21
C PRO A 24 9.11 2.14 -9.89
N CYS A 25 9.16 3.11 -8.99
CA CYS A 25 10.39 3.78 -8.60
C CYS A 25 11.36 2.88 -7.83
N ASP A 26 10.84 1.93 -7.05
CA ASP A 26 11.61 0.93 -6.30
C ASP A 26 10.73 -0.25 -5.84
N ASP A 27 11.28 -1.11 -4.97
CA ASP A 27 10.59 -2.29 -4.44
C ASP A 27 9.34 -1.92 -3.62
N LEU A 28 9.34 -0.78 -2.92
CA LEU A 28 8.18 -0.32 -2.15
C LEU A 28 7.06 0.13 -3.09
N ASP A 29 7.40 0.91 -4.11
CA ASP A 29 6.47 1.37 -5.14
C ASP A 29 5.93 0.19 -5.97
N ALA A 30 6.75 -0.84 -6.21
CA ALA A 30 6.33 -2.07 -6.87
C ALA A 30 5.29 -2.85 -6.06
N CYS A 31 5.39 -2.87 -4.73
CA CYS A 31 4.34 -3.44 -3.87
C CYS A 31 3.00 -2.72 -4.09
N CYS A 32 3.01 -1.38 -4.19
CA CYS A 32 1.81 -0.59 -4.40
C CYS A 32 1.23 -0.76 -5.81
N MET A 33 2.07 -0.81 -6.85
CA MET A 33 1.61 -1.13 -8.21
C MET A 33 0.88 -2.48 -8.26
N ALA A 34 1.41 -3.49 -7.57
CA ALA A 34 0.74 -4.80 -7.47
C ALA A 34 -0.57 -4.74 -6.68
N HIS A 35 -0.67 -3.88 -5.67
CA HIS A 35 -1.89 -3.64 -4.89
C HIS A 35 -2.95 -2.93 -5.73
N ASP A 36 -2.60 -1.84 -6.42
CA ASP A 36 -3.49 -1.09 -7.32
C ASP A 36 -4.10 -2.00 -8.37
N ASN A 37 -3.28 -2.82 -9.03
CA ASN A 37 -3.74 -3.81 -10.00
C ASN A 37 -4.68 -4.86 -9.36
N CYS A 38 -4.42 -5.25 -8.12
CA CYS A 38 -5.25 -6.20 -7.38
C CYS A 38 -6.63 -5.60 -7.07
N VAL A 39 -6.68 -4.40 -6.49
CA VAL A 39 -7.95 -3.75 -6.14
C VAL A 39 -8.72 -3.27 -7.37
N GLY A 40 -8.04 -2.89 -8.45
CA GLY A 40 -8.67 -2.59 -9.73
C GLY A 40 -9.40 -3.81 -10.33
N LYS A 41 -8.89 -5.02 -10.05
CA LYS A 41 -9.52 -6.28 -10.51
C LYS A 41 -10.57 -6.83 -9.55
N PHE A 42 -10.36 -6.73 -8.24
CA PHE A 42 -11.14 -7.45 -7.23
C PHE A 42 -11.95 -6.53 -6.28
N GLY A 43 -11.87 -5.22 -6.46
CA GLY A 43 -12.54 -4.22 -5.62
C GLY A 43 -11.64 -3.59 -4.56
N MET A 44 -11.94 -2.34 -4.22
CA MET A 44 -11.16 -1.52 -3.27
C MET A 44 -11.17 -2.06 -1.83
N THR A 45 -12.19 -2.81 -1.44
CA THR A 45 -12.34 -3.42 -0.10
C THR A 45 -11.81 -4.85 -0.04
N ASN A 46 -11.10 -5.33 -1.06
CA ASN A 46 -10.64 -6.71 -1.09
C ASN A 46 -9.54 -6.96 -0.04
N VAL A 47 -9.91 -7.63 1.05
CA VAL A 47 -9.01 -7.95 2.18
C VAL A 47 -7.75 -8.69 1.73
N LYS A 48 -7.84 -9.60 0.75
CA LYS A 48 -6.66 -10.36 0.26
C LYS A 48 -5.66 -9.43 -0.42
N CYS A 49 -6.11 -8.40 -1.13
CA CYS A 49 -5.22 -7.40 -1.73
C CYS A 49 -4.47 -6.61 -0.64
N HIS A 50 -5.16 -6.13 0.40
CA HIS A 50 -4.53 -5.38 1.48
C HIS A 50 -3.53 -6.23 2.30
N VAL A 51 -3.87 -7.48 2.60
CA VAL A 51 -2.95 -8.40 3.31
C VAL A 51 -1.69 -8.66 2.48
N LYS A 52 -1.82 -8.85 1.16
CA LYS A 52 -0.67 -9.00 0.26
C LYS A 52 0.22 -7.76 0.26
N LEU A 53 -0.37 -6.57 0.19
CA LEU A 53 0.38 -5.31 0.26
C LEU A 53 1.14 -5.19 1.59
N LYS A 54 0.47 -5.39 2.72
CA LYS A 54 1.09 -5.37 4.06
C LYS A 54 2.30 -6.32 4.13
N ASN A 55 2.16 -7.55 3.65
CA ASN A 55 3.23 -8.54 3.67
C ASN A 55 4.41 -8.12 2.77
N CYS A 56 4.13 -7.53 1.61
CA CYS A 56 5.16 -7.01 0.71
C CYS A 56 5.94 -5.87 1.37
N LEU A 57 5.24 -4.86 1.90
CA LEU A 57 5.83 -3.72 2.61
C LEU A 57 6.66 -4.15 3.83
N THR A 58 6.20 -5.17 4.56
CA THR A 58 6.95 -5.72 5.71
C THR A 58 8.29 -6.31 5.27
N LYS A 59 8.35 -7.00 4.13
CA LYS A 59 9.61 -7.53 3.58
C LYS A 59 10.52 -6.39 3.14
N VAL A 60 9.98 -5.38 2.47
CA VAL A 60 10.73 -4.20 2.02
C VAL A 60 11.29 -3.43 3.22
N GLN A 61 10.51 -3.22 4.27
CA GLN A 61 10.96 -2.58 5.51
C GLN A 61 12.14 -3.34 6.14
N LYS A 62 12.07 -4.68 6.17
CA LYS A 62 13.13 -5.53 6.72
C LYS A 62 14.40 -5.55 5.87
N SER A 63 14.35 -5.12 4.60
CA SER A 63 15.52 -5.07 3.74
C SER A 63 16.56 -4.01 4.16
N GLY A 64 16.16 -3.02 4.97
CA GLY A 64 17.04 -1.94 5.43
C GLY A 64 17.49 -0.97 4.33
N LYS A 65 17.02 -1.11 3.09
CA LYS A 65 17.30 -0.17 1.99
C LYS A 65 16.70 1.20 2.30
N VAL A 66 17.29 2.26 1.73
CA VAL A 66 16.75 3.63 1.86
C VAL A 66 15.52 3.84 0.96
N GLY A 67 15.47 3.19 -0.21
CA GLY A 67 14.48 3.45 -1.26
C GLY A 67 14.93 4.54 -2.22
N PHE A 68 14.06 4.92 -3.17
CA PHE A 68 14.39 5.91 -4.20
C PHE A 68 14.43 7.35 -3.66
N SER A 69 13.70 7.64 -2.58
CA SER A 69 13.58 8.99 -2.00
C SER A 69 14.40 9.12 -0.72
N GLN A 70 15.23 10.16 -0.65
CA GLN A 70 15.95 10.55 0.57
C GLN A 70 15.05 11.33 1.54
N GLU A 71 14.05 12.05 1.02
CA GLU A 71 13.10 12.83 1.83
C GLU A 71 12.09 11.93 2.54
N CYS A 72 11.70 10.82 1.91
CA CYS A 72 10.81 9.82 2.47
C CYS A 72 11.44 8.43 2.36
N PRO A 73 12.43 8.09 3.20
CA PRO A 73 13.07 6.79 3.16
C PRO A 73 12.08 5.67 3.56
N TYR A 74 12.42 4.42 3.23
CA TYR A 74 11.65 3.23 3.64
C TYR A 74 11.37 3.17 5.14
N SER A 75 12.31 3.64 5.97
CA SER A 75 12.15 3.71 7.43
C SER A 75 10.96 4.57 7.87
N THR A 76 10.47 5.46 7.01
CA THR A 76 9.29 6.30 7.24
C THR A 76 8.09 5.84 6.40
N ALA A 77 8.29 5.59 5.11
CA ALA A 77 7.23 5.25 4.16
C ALA A 77 6.59 3.89 4.47
N ALA A 78 7.40 2.84 4.60
CA ALA A 78 6.90 1.48 4.82
C ALA A 78 6.06 1.33 6.10
N PRO A 79 6.51 1.75 7.31
CA PRO A 79 5.69 1.61 8.52
C PRO A 79 4.41 2.46 8.47
N THR A 80 4.44 3.62 7.81
CA THR A 80 3.25 4.45 7.61
C THR A 80 2.21 3.70 6.79
N MET A 81 2.61 3.12 5.66
CA MET A 81 1.71 2.36 4.79
C MET A 81 1.24 1.05 5.42
N ILE A 82 2.09 0.36 6.19
CA ILE A 82 1.70 -0.85 6.93
C ILE A 82 0.54 -0.54 7.90
N ARG A 83 0.66 0.55 8.67
CA ARG A 83 -0.42 0.99 9.58
C ARG A 83 -1.70 1.36 8.82
N GLY A 84 -1.56 2.02 7.66
CA GLY A 84 -2.69 2.30 6.77
C GLY A 84 -3.38 1.02 6.28
N MET A 85 -2.60 -0.01 5.94
CA MET A 85 -3.14 -1.31 5.54
C MET A 85 -3.84 -2.05 6.68
N ASP A 86 -3.33 -1.95 7.92
CA ASP A 86 -4.01 -2.53 9.09
C ASP A 86 -5.41 -1.92 9.27
N LEU A 87 -5.52 -0.59 9.15
CA LEU A 87 -6.81 0.09 9.20
C LEU A 87 -7.72 -0.30 8.02
N ALA A 88 -7.18 -0.38 6.80
CA ALA A 88 -7.95 -0.78 5.62
C ALA A 88 -8.47 -2.22 5.72
N ILE A 89 -7.67 -3.15 6.26
CA ILE A 89 -8.10 -4.53 6.50
C ILE A 89 -9.25 -4.56 7.52
N MET A 90 -9.10 -3.86 8.64
CA MET A 90 -10.12 -3.76 9.67
C MET A 90 -11.44 -3.22 9.10
N LEU A 91 -11.40 -2.12 8.36
CA LEU A 91 -12.59 -1.50 7.77
C LEU A 91 -13.25 -2.39 6.71
N SER A 92 -12.45 -3.01 5.84
CA SER A 92 -12.96 -3.96 4.84
C SER A 92 -13.62 -5.19 5.46
N GLN A 93 -13.11 -5.67 6.59
CA GLN A 93 -13.75 -6.76 7.34
C GLN A 93 -15.06 -6.31 7.98
N LEU A 94 -15.13 -5.13 8.58
CA LEU A 94 -16.37 -4.61 9.17
C LEU A 94 -17.47 -4.43 8.12
N GLY A 95 -17.12 -3.92 6.92
CA GLY A 95 -18.06 -3.79 5.81
C GLY A 95 -18.65 -5.13 5.39
N ASN A 96 -17.83 -6.17 5.25
CA ASN A 96 -18.31 -7.50 4.86
C ASN A 96 -19.25 -8.15 5.88
N HIS A 97 -19.14 -7.82 7.18
CA HIS A 97 -20.07 -8.33 8.20
C HIS A 97 -21.36 -7.51 8.28
N GLY A 98 -21.41 -6.32 7.69
CA GLY A 98 -22.61 -5.48 7.62
C GLY A 98 -23.60 -5.91 6.52
N ASP A 99 -23.13 -6.67 5.52
CA ASP A 99 -23.97 -7.23 4.44
C ASP A 99 -24.76 -8.48 4.88
N ASP A 100 -24.47 -9.02 6.08
CA ASP A 100 -25.14 -10.20 6.68
C ASP A 100 -26.23 -9.84 7.71
N LEU A 101 -26.62 -8.56 7.83
CA LEU A 101 -27.66 -8.07 8.76
C LEU A 101 -28.93 -7.56 8.07
#